data_AF-A0A8C3WTK2-F1
#
_entry.id   AF-A0A8C3WTK2-F1
#
_cell.length_a   1.000
_cell.length_b   1.000
_cell.length_c   1.000
_cell.angle_alpha   90.00
_cell.angle_beta   90.00
_cell.angle_gamma   90.00
#
_symmetry.space_group_name_H-M   'P 1'
#
loop_
_entity.id
_entity.type
_entity.pdbx_description
1 polymer ?
#
loop_
_entity_poly.entity_id
_entity_poly.type
_entity_poly.pdbx_seq_one_letter_code
_entity_poly.pdbx_strand_id
1 'polypeptide(L)'
;MDCRSCVVGFSSLSSCEVTPAGGPRPETSGWGSCGAPGPAFSSRSFTGCWTAGTVPRVTVNSSLLEPLDLKVDPAIQQQKLQEKEEMKVLNDKFASLIGKVQALEQRNQLLETRWRFLQSQDSATFDLGHLYAEYQGRLQEELRKVSQERSQLEANLLQILEKVEEFRIRYEDELSKRTDLEFTFVQLKKDLDTECLRRTELETKLKGLQSFVELMKSIYEQELKDLAAQVKDVSVTVGMDGHCHIDLSGIVEEVKAQYDAIAARSLEEAQAYSRSQLEERAARSAEFGNSLQSSRSEIADLNVRIQKLRSQILSIKSHCLKLEENIKTAEEQGELAFQDAKAKLAQLEAALQQAKQDMARQLREYQELMNVKLALDVEIATYRKLVEGEESRMDSPSATPVSTVQSRSRTAPSLPHPLCSL
;
A
#
# COMPACT_ATOMS: atom_id res chain seq x y z
N MET A 1 50.14 -8.99 23.90
CA MET A 1 49.15 -9.23 24.96
C MET A 1 47.77 -9.02 24.35
N ASP A 2 47.22 -10.16 23.96
CA ASP A 2 45.81 -10.55 23.94
C ASP A 2 44.78 -9.76 23.14
N CYS A 3 44.33 -10.44 22.08
CA CYS A 3 43.18 -10.17 21.25
C CYS A 3 41.84 -10.23 22.00
N ARG A 4 40.88 -9.42 21.51
CA ARG A 4 39.43 -9.67 21.23
C ARG A 4 38.68 -8.34 21.48
N SER A 5 37.89 -7.78 20.57
CA SER A 5 36.76 -8.38 19.87
C SER A 5 36.39 -7.62 18.58
N CYS A 6 35.78 -8.34 17.64
CA CYS A 6 35.49 -8.01 16.26
C CYS A 6 34.29 -7.07 16.05
N VAL A 7 34.32 -6.36 14.92
CA VAL A 7 33.22 -5.62 14.28
C VAL A 7 32.87 -6.32 12.97
N VAL A 8 31.68 -6.92 12.88
CA VAL A 8 30.88 -7.22 11.67
C VAL A 8 29.44 -7.36 12.21
N GLY A 9 28.40 -6.66 11.75
CA GLY A 9 27.88 -6.57 10.40
C GLY A 9 26.74 -7.59 10.23
N PHE A 10 25.51 -7.08 10.15
CA PHE A 10 24.26 -7.66 9.62
C PHE A 10 23.83 -9.11 9.97
N SER A 11 22.51 -9.22 10.14
CA SER A 11 21.62 -10.37 9.86
C SER A 11 20.95 -11.02 11.07
N SER A 12 19.63 -10.89 11.05
CA SER A 12 18.61 -11.68 11.74
C SER A 12 18.77 -13.18 11.51
N LEU A 13 18.35 -14.01 12.48
CA LEU A 13 17.93 -15.43 12.46
C LEU A 13 17.74 -15.83 13.95
N SER A 14 16.95 -16.77 14.43
CA SER A 14 16.03 -17.79 13.92
C SER A 14 15.45 -18.49 15.16
N SER A 15 14.19 -18.91 15.14
CA SER A 15 13.84 -20.25 15.63
C SER A 15 12.52 -20.68 15.03
N CYS A 16 12.59 -21.32 13.85
CA CYS A 16 11.67 -22.34 13.39
C CYS A 16 12.42 -23.18 12.33
N GLU A 17 12.86 -24.35 12.76
CA GLU A 17 13.25 -25.50 11.95
C GLU A 17 11.99 -26.41 11.87
N VAL A 18 11.60 -27.12 10.81
CA VAL A 18 12.35 -27.81 9.74
C VAL A 18 11.47 -27.88 8.46
N THR A 19 12.08 -27.66 7.30
CA THR A 19 11.66 -27.85 5.89
C THR A 19 11.67 -29.34 5.46
N PRO A 20 11.56 -29.78 4.19
CA PRO A 20 11.32 -29.07 2.91
C PRO A 20 10.25 -29.83 2.05
N ALA A 21 9.96 -29.65 0.77
CA ALA A 21 10.22 -28.74 -0.36
C ALA A 21 8.98 -28.95 -1.26
N GLY A 22 8.37 -27.95 -1.88
CA GLY A 22 8.80 -27.43 -3.18
C GLY A 22 7.67 -27.57 -4.21
N GLY A 23 7.15 -26.44 -4.69
CA GLY A 23 6.49 -26.33 -6.02
C GLY A 23 7.46 -25.62 -6.99
N PRO A 24 7.02 -25.07 -8.14
CA PRO A 24 5.85 -25.37 -8.98
C PRO A 24 6.19 -25.51 -10.51
N ARG A 25 5.18 -25.89 -11.32
CA ARG A 25 4.89 -25.73 -12.79
C ARG A 25 5.88 -25.01 -13.76
N PRO A 26 5.71 -25.04 -15.12
CA PRO A 26 5.11 -26.02 -16.06
C PRO A 26 5.91 -26.21 -17.40
N GLU A 27 5.33 -26.96 -18.34
CA GLU A 27 5.46 -26.92 -19.83
C GLU A 27 6.47 -27.80 -20.64
N THR A 28 5.88 -28.40 -21.68
CA THR A 28 6.40 -28.81 -23.01
C THR A 28 7.11 -30.17 -23.23
N SER A 29 6.45 -30.96 -24.10
CA SER A 29 6.95 -31.83 -25.21
C SER A 29 8.22 -32.70 -25.06
N GLY A 30 8.12 -33.96 -25.50
CA GLY A 30 9.24 -34.66 -26.13
C GLY A 30 9.35 -36.17 -25.84
N TRP A 31 9.64 -36.93 -26.89
CA TRP A 31 9.72 -38.39 -27.00
C TRP A 31 10.84 -39.11 -26.20
N GLY A 32 10.65 -40.43 -26.03
CA GLY A 32 11.73 -41.46 -25.89
C GLY A 32 11.66 -42.23 -24.56
N SER A 33 11.15 -43.47 -24.45
CA SER A 33 11.63 -44.78 -24.94
C SER A 33 12.52 -45.56 -23.94
N CYS A 34 12.25 -46.88 -23.86
CA CYS A 34 13.00 -48.01 -23.25
C CYS A 34 12.75 -48.27 -21.74
N GLY A 35 12.40 -49.46 -21.24
CA GLY A 35 12.17 -50.82 -21.79
C GLY A 35 11.66 -51.75 -20.66
N ALA A 36 10.71 -52.67 -20.97
CA ALA A 36 10.87 -54.14 -20.97
C ALA A 36 10.65 -54.84 -19.60
N PRO A 37 10.43 -56.17 -19.50
CA PRO A 37 9.76 -57.14 -20.41
C PRO A 37 8.71 -58.04 -19.68
N GLY A 38 7.62 -58.48 -20.31
CA GLY A 38 7.48 -59.76 -21.05
C GLY A 38 6.40 -60.66 -20.40
N PRO A 39 6.03 -61.85 -20.95
CA PRO A 39 6.29 -62.37 -22.28
C PRO A 39 5.08 -63.05 -23.01
N ALA A 40 5.18 -63.03 -24.35
CA ALA A 40 4.99 -64.11 -25.33
C ALA A 40 3.72 -64.99 -25.35
N PHE A 41 3.04 -65.00 -26.52
CA PHE A 41 3.18 -66.14 -27.45
C PHE A 41 2.98 -65.69 -28.90
N SER A 42 3.93 -66.04 -29.77
CA SER A 42 4.02 -65.61 -31.17
C SER A 42 3.25 -66.53 -32.10
N SER A 43 2.64 -65.93 -33.12
CA SER A 43 2.29 -66.56 -34.39
C SER A 43 3.56 -66.94 -35.15
N ARG A 44 3.47 -67.99 -35.98
CA ARG A 44 4.17 -68.01 -37.27
C ARG A 44 3.48 -68.98 -38.23
N SER A 45 2.94 -68.38 -39.29
CA SER A 45 2.90 -68.98 -40.62
C SER A 45 4.32 -69.35 -41.05
N PHE A 46 4.46 -70.47 -41.74
CA PHE A 46 5.61 -70.75 -42.60
C PHE A 46 5.11 -71.31 -43.92
N THR A 47 5.23 -70.48 -44.94
CA THR A 47 5.37 -70.88 -46.33
C THR A 47 6.69 -71.64 -46.50
N GLY A 48 6.62 -72.82 -47.13
CA GLY A 48 7.78 -73.67 -47.39
C GLY A 48 7.46 -74.68 -48.48
N CYS A 49 7.62 -74.24 -49.73
CA CYS A 49 7.88 -75.13 -50.85
C CYS A 49 9.25 -75.79 -50.59
N TRP A 50 9.41 -77.09 -50.88
CA TRP A 50 10.51 -77.65 -51.69
C TRP A 50 10.52 -79.18 -51.71
N THR A 51 10.87 -79.67 -52.90
CA THR A 51 11.50 -80.94 -53.28
C THR A 51 10.71 -82.24 -53.23
N ALA A 52 10.49 -82.75 -54.45
CA ALA A 52 10.35 -84.14 -54.81
C ALA A 52 11.31 -85.06 -54.04
N GLY A 53 10.72 -86.02 -53.32
CA GLY A 53 11.39 -87.16 -52.72
C GLY A 53 10.79 -88.44 -53.30
N THR A 54 11.63 -89.18 -54.00
CA THR A 54 11.37 -90.42 -54.72
C THR A 54 10.66 -91.48 -53.87
N VAL A 55 9.62 -92.08 -54.45
CA VAL A 55 8.91 -93.26 -53.94
C VAL A 55 9.89 -94.45 -53.83
N PRO A 56 10.05 -95.09 -52.65
CA PRO A 56 10.75 -96.37 -52.57
C PRO A 56 9.83 -97.50 -53.04
N ARG A 57 10.41 -98.42 -53.82
CA ARG A 57 9.73 -99.56 -54.42
C ARG A 57 9.24 -100.55 -53.35
N VAL A 58 7.94 -100.82 -53.42
CA VAL A 58 7.19 -102.03 -53.04
C VAL A 58 8.02 -103.24 -52.58
N THR A 59 7.69 -103.73 -51.38
CA THR A 59 7.54 -105.17 -51.11
C THR A 59 6.23 -105.37 -50.35
N VAL A 60 5.15 -105.64 -51.07
CA VAL A 60 3.89 -106.11 -50.49
C VAL A 60 4.06 -107.62 -50.26
N ASN A 61 3.98 -108.06 -49.01
CA ASN A 61 3.86 -109.48 -48.69
C ASN A 61 2.49 -109.97 -49.19
N SER A 62 2.50 -110.73 -50.29
CA SER A 62 1.33 -111.30 -50.96
C SER A 62 0.66 -112.46 -50.18
N SER A 63 0.79 -112.47 -48.86
CA SER A 63 0.25 -113.51 -47.96
C SER A 63 -0.52 -112.94 -46.75
N LEU A 64 -0.75 -111.62 -46.68
CA LEU A 64 -1.49 -110.97 -45.58
C LEU A 64 -2.59 -110.00 -46.07
N LEU A 65 -2.98 -110.11 -47.34
CA LEU A 65 -4.15 -109.44 -47.94
C LEU A 65 -5.26 -110.46 -48.22
N GLU A 66 -5.51 -111.36 -47.28
CA GLU A 66 -6.83 -111.98 -47.15
C GLU A 66 -7.71 -111.00 -46.38
N PRO A 67 -8.84 -110.53 -46.96
CA PRO A 67 -9.88 -109.89 -46.19
C PRO A 67 -10.33 -110.88 -45.11
N LEU A 68 -9.88 -110.65 -43.87
CA LEU A 68 -10.48 -111.29 -42.72
C LEU A 68 -11.91 -110.78 -42.65
N ASP A 69 -12.82 -111.62 -43.13
CA ASP A 69 -14.27 -111.46 -43.07
C ASP A 69 -14.71 -111.59 -41.61
N LEU A 70 -14.30 -110.62 -40.79
CA LEU A 70 -14.93 -110.34 -39.52
C LEU A 70 -16.29 -109.79 -39.89
N LYS A 71 -17.29 -110.66 -39.85
CA LYS A 71 -18.70 -110.28 -39.77
C LYS A 71 -18.86 -109.29 -38.61
N VAL A 72 -18.63 -108.01 -38.89
CA VAL A 72 -19.06 -106.92 -38.02
C VAL A 72 -20.56 -107.01 -38.06
N ASP A 73 -21.17 -107.27 -36.91
CA ASP A 73 -22.60 -107.44 -36.77
C ASP A 73 -23.36 -106.34 -37.54
N PRO A 74 -24.35 -106.68 -38.40
CA PRO A 74 -25.14 -105.68 -39.11
C PRO A 74 -25.84 -104.69 -38.17
N ALA A 75 -26.02 -105.05 -36.89
CA ALA A 75 -26.48 -104.17 -35.83
C ALA A 75 -25.50 -103.00 -35.51
N ILE A 76 -24.18 -103.23 -35.56
CA ILE A 76 -23.17 -102.22 -35.21
C ILE A 76 -23.01 -101.19 -36.34
N GLN A 77 -23.12 -101.61 -37.60
CA GLN A 77 -23.11 -100.69 -38.75
C GLN A 77 -24.36 -99.81 -38.79
N GLN A 78 -25.52 -100.37 -38.48
CA GLN A 78 -26.76 -99.61 -38.39
C GLN A 78 -26.70 -98.58 -37.26
N GLN A 79 -26.14 -98.95 -36.10
CA GLN A 79 -25.90 -98.01 -34.99
C GLN A 79 -24.92 -96.89 -35.39
N LYS A 80 -23.81 -97.20 -36.07
CA LYS A 80 -22.87 -96.15 -36.55
C LYS A 80 -23.46 -95.22 -37.59
N LEU A 81 -24.34 -95.73 -38.46
CA LEU A 81 -25.08 -94.89 -39.42
C LEU A 81 -26.10 -94.01 -38.70
N GLN A 82 -26.81 -94.55 -37.71
CA GLN A 82 -27.72 -93.80 -36.87
C GLN A 82 -26.99 -92.71 -36.06
N GLU A 83 -25.88 -93.02 -35.40
CA GLU A 83 -25.01 -92.05 -34.71
C GLU A 83 -24.48 -90.99 -35.69
N LYS A 84 -24.15 -91.37 -36.93
CA LYS A 84 -23.73 -90.41 -37.97
C LYS A 84 -24.87 -89.48 -38.38
N GLU A 85 -26.09 -89.98 -38.54
CA GLU A 85 -27.27 -89.15 -38.86
C GLU A 85 -27.62 -88.22 -37.70
N GLU A 86 -27.54 -88.70 -36.45
CA GLU A 86 -27.71 -87.90 -35.24
C GLU A 86 -26.64 -86.80 -35.14
N MET A 87 -25.38 -87.13 -35.44
CA MET A 87 -24.29 -86.16 -35.51
C MET A 87 -24.48 -85.13 -36.62
N LYS A 88 -25.06 -85.49 -37.79
CA LYS A 88 -25.40 -84.52 -38.83
C LYS A 88 -26.50 -83.58 -38.37
N VAL A 89 -27.60 -84.09 -37.80
CA VAL A 89 -28.69 -83.26 -37.27
C VAL A 89 -28.19 -82.33 -36.17
N LEU A 90 -27.27 -82.81 -35.32
CA LEU A 90 -26.64 -81.99 -34.31
C LEU A 90 -25.72 -80.92 -34.92
N ASN A 91 -24.95 -81.27 -35.96
CA ASN A 91 -24.10 -80.33 -36.69
C ASN A 91 -24.92 -79.26 -37.42
N ASP A 92 -26.03 -79.62 -38.08
CA ASP A 92 -26.94 -78.67 -38.71
C ASP A 92 -27.56 -77.71 -37.69
N LYS A 93 -27.88 -78.21 -36.48
CA LYS A 93 -28.31 -77.37 -35.34
C LYS A 93 -27.17 -76.44 -34.88
N PHE A 94 -25.93 -76.92 -34.81
CA PHE A 94 -24.77 -76.09 -34.48
C PHE A 94 -24.52 -75.02 -35.55
N ALA A 95 -24.61 -75.37 -36.84
CA ALA A 95 -24.48 -74.41 -37.94
C ALA A 95 -25.58 -73.33 -37.87
N SER A 96 -26.82 -73.72 -37.57
CA SER A 96 -27.91 -72.76 -37.33
C SER A 96 -27.66 -71.86 -36.12
N LEU A 97 -27.07 -72.38 -35.04
CA LEU A 97 -26.74 -71.59 -33.86
C LEU A 97 -25.58 -70.63 -34.14
N ILE A 98 -24.55 -71.07 -34.86
CA ILE A 98 -23.43 -70.23 -35.31
C ILE A 98 -23.95 -69.10 -36.19
N GLY A 99 -24.85 -69.39 -37.15
CA GLY A 99 -25.48 -68.35 -37.98
C GLY A 99 -26.28 -67.32 -37.17
N LYS A 100 -27.00 -67.76 -36.12
CA LYS A 100 -27.70 -66.85 -35.20
C LYS A 100 -26.74 -66.01 -34.37
N VAL A 101 -25.64 -66.59 -33.88
CA VAL A 101 -24.61 -65.86 -33.14
C VAL A 101 -23.97 -64.79 -34.03
N GLN A 102 -23.61 -65.11 -35.27
CA GLN A 102 -23.04 -64.14 -36.20
C GLN A 102 -24.02 -63.00 -36.54
N ALA A 103 -25.31 -63.31 -36.75
CA ALA A 103 -26.32 -62.28 -36.99
C ALA A 103 -26.51 -61.37 -35.76
N LEU A 104 -26.44 -61.93 -34.55
CA LEU A 104 -26.48 -61.17 -33.30
C LEU A 104 -25.21 -60.34 -33.09
N GLU A 105 -24.03 -60.86 -33.43
CA GLU A 105 -22.76 -60.13 -33.39
C GLU A 105 -22.78 -58.94 -34.35
N GLN A 106 -23.23 -59.12 -35.59
CA GLN A 106 -23.38 -58.03 -36.55
C GLN A 106 -24.37 -56.97 -36.05
N ARG A 107 -25.51 -57.40 -35.47
CA ARG A 107 -26.48 -56.48 -34.88
C ARG A 107 -25.89 -55.71 -33.69
N ASN A 108 -25.13 -56.38 -32.83
CA ASN A 108 -24.46 -55.74 -31.69
C ASN A 108 -23.40 -54.75 -32.17
N GLN A 109 -22.59 -55.07 -33.18
CA GLN A 109 -21.63 -54.13 -33.76
C GLN A 109 -22.32 -52.88 -34.35
N LEU A 110 -23.49 -53.05 -34.97
CA LEU A 110 -24.27 -51.93 -35.51
C LEU A 110 -24.89 -51.09 -34.38
N LEU A 111 -25.35 -51.72 -33.30
CA LEU A 111 -25.82 -51.01 -32.11
C LEU A 111 -24.69 -50.27 -31.40
N GLU A 112 -23.49 -50.87 -31.30
CA GLU A 112 -22.31 -50.23 -30.71
C GLU A 112 -21.83 -49.02 -31.51
N THR A 113 -21.83 -49.11 -32.85
CA THR A 113 -21.46 -47.98 -33.71
C THR A 113 -22.49 -46.85 -33.60
N ARG A 114 -23.78 -47.19 -33.59
CA ARG A 114 -24.86 -46.20 -33.39
C ARG A 114 -24.81 -45.58 -32.01
N TRP A 115 -24.51 -46.36 -30.97
CA TRP A 115 -24.32 -45.88 -29.60
C TRP A 115 -23.14 -44.92 -29.51
N ARG A 116 -21.98 -45.28 -30.07
CA ARG A 116 -20.80 -44.39 -30.13
C ARG A 116 -21.10 -43.08 -30.85
N PHE A 117 -21.84 -43.13 -31.95
CA PHE A 117 -22.23 -41.94 -32.69
C PHE A 117 -23.15 -41.03 -31.89
N LEU A 118 -24.21 -41.57 -31.26
CA LEU A 118 -25.11 -40.80 -30.41
C LEU A 118 -24.38 -40.20 -29.21
N GLN A 119 -23.49 -40.97 -28.57
CA GLN A 119 -22.69 -40.49 -27.45
C GLN A 119 -21.73 -39.35 -27.87
N SER A 120 -21.18 -39.41 -29.08
CA SER A 120 -20.37 -38.31 -29.63
C SER A 120 -21.21 -37.06 -29.94
N GLN A 121 -22.48 -37.23 -30.30
CA GLN A 121 -23.39 -36.12 -30.60
C GLN A 121 -23.91 -35.46 -29.32
N ASP A 122 -24.20 -36.23 -28.27
CA ASP A 122 -24.58 -35.71 -26.95
C ASP A 122 -23.42 -34.97 -26.23
N SER A 123 -22.17 -35.27 -26.60
CA SER A 123 -20.99 -34.53 -26.09
C SER A 123 -20.83 -33.12 -26.67
N ALA A 124 -21.60 -32.77 -27.71
CA ALA A 124 -21.69 -31.42 -28.27
C ALA A 124 -22.85 -30.61 -27.66
N THR A 125 -23.33 -31.01 -26.48
CA THR A 125 -24.23 -30.18 -25.67
C THR A 125 -23.49 -28.92 -25.25
N PHE A 126 -23.97 -27.75 -25.69
CA PHE A 126 -23.43 -26.44 -25.36
C PHE A 126 -22.94 -26.38 -23.91
N ASP A 127 -21.65 -26.05 -23.70
CA ASP A 127 -21.02 -26.01 -22.38
C ASP A 127 -21.50 -24.80 -21.57
N LEU A 128 -22.75 -24.90 -21.14
CA LEU A 128 -23.44 -23.91 -20.33
C LEU A 128 -22.75 -23.75 -18.97
N GLY A 129 -22.07 -24.80 -18.49
CA GLY A 129 -21.24 -24.77 -17.28
C GLY A 129 -20.06 -23.81 -17.42
N HIS A 130 -19.35 -23.84 -18.54
CA HIS A 130 -18.26 -22.91 -18.83
C HIS A 130 -18.74 -21.45 -18.91
N LEU A 131 -19.87 -21.19 -19.58
CA LEU A 131 -20.45 -19.84 -19.64
C LEU A 131 -20.87 -19.31 -18.26
N TYR A 132 -21.46 -20.16 -17.42
CA TYR A 132 -21.76 -19.79 -16.02
C TYR A 132 -20.49 -19.57 -15.20
N ALA A 133 -19.45 -20.38 -15.39
CA ALA A 133 -18.16 -20.21 -14.72
C ALA A 133 -17.47 -18.90 -15.11
N GLU A 134 -17.48 -18.53 -16.40
CA GLU A 134 -16.97 -17.24 -16.88
C GLU A 134 -17.78 -16.07 -16.33
N TYR A 135 -19.11 -16.17 -16.32
CA TYR A 135 -19.97 -15.13 -15.75
C TYR A 135 -19.77 -14.97 -14.24
N GLN A 136 -19.66 -16.08 -13.52
CA GLN A 136 -19.33 -16.09 -12.09
C GLN A 136 -17.94 -15.50 -11.84
N GLY A 137 -16.95 -15.82 -12.67
CA GLY A 137 -15.60 -15.26 -12.59
C GLY A 137 -15.60 -13.74 -12.82
N ARG A 138 -16.35 -13.24 -13.80
CA ARG A 138 -16.53 -11.80 -14.02
C ARG A 138 -17.16 -11.11 -12.82
N LEU A 139 -18.23 -11.68 -12.26
CA LEU A 139 -18.89 -11.12 -11.06
C LEU A 139 -17.95 -11.12 -9.85
N GLN A 140 -17.14 -12.16 -9.67
CA GLN A 140 -16.14 -12.22 -8.60
C GLN A 140 -15.06 -11.15 -8.76
N GLU A 141 -14.59 -10.92 -9.99
CA GLU A 141 -13.59 -9.88 -10.24
C GLU A 141 -14.16 -8.47 -10.03
N GLU A 142 -15.41 -8.21 -10.46
CA GLU A 142 -16.08 -6.95 -10.18
C GLU A 142 -16.30 -6.74 -8.67
N LEU A 143 -16.70 -7.78 -7.93
CA LEU A 143 -16.79 -7.72 -6.48
C LEU A 143 -15.43 -7.42 -5.83
N ARG A 144 -14.34 -8.00 -6.37
CA ARG A 144 -12.99 -7.77 -5.88
C ARG A 144 -12.54 -6.33 -6.12
N LYS A 145 -12.83 -5.75 -7.29
CA LYS A 145 -12.56 -4.34 -7.62
C LYS A 145 -13.31 -3.40 -6.68
N VAL A 146 -14.62 -3.59 -6.54
CA VAL A 146 -15.45 -2.76 -5.64
C VAL A 146 -14.99 -2.90 -4.18
N SER A 147 -14.59 -4.11 -3.75
CA SER A 147 -14.05 -4.32 -2.41
C SER A 147 -12.72 -3.58 -2.20
N GLN A 148 -11.84 -3.60 -3.21
CA GLN A 148 -10.56 -2.89 -3.18
C GLN A 148 -10.77 -1.37 -3.14
N GLU A 149 -11.67 -0.84 -3.97
CA GLU A 149 -12.04 0.58 -3.96
C GLU A 149 -12.64 0.99 -2.61
N ARG A 150 -13.52 0.15 -2.04
CA ARG A 150 -14.07 0.38 -0.70
C ARG A 150 -12.97 0.47 0.35
N SER A 151 -12.03 -0.48 0.37
CA SER A 151 -10.92 -0.46 1.32
C SER A 151 -9.98 0.74 1.12
N GLN A 152 -9.76 1.19 -0.12
CA GLN A 152 -9.00 2.41 -0.41
C GLN A 152 -9.73 3.66 0.11
N LEU A 153 -11.05 3.75 -0.11
CA LEU A 153 -11.88 4.85 0.40
C LEU A 153 -11.93 4.86 1.93
N GLU A 154 -12.03 3.69 2.58
CA GLU A 154 -11.97 3.54 4.04
C GLU A 154 -10.62 4.02 4.59
N ALA A 155 -9.50 3.66 3.94
CA ALA A 155 -8.17 4.14 4.34
C ALA A 155 -8.02 5.66 4.17
N ASN A 156 -8.52 6.22 3.06
CA ASN A 156 -8.51 7.66 2.83
C ASN A 156 -9.38 8.41 3.86
N LEU A 157 -10.55 7.86 4.20
CA LEU A 157 -11.43 8.42 5.22
C LEU A 157 -10.71 8.44 6.58
N LEU A 158 -10.08 7.34 6.98
CA LEU A 158 -9.31 7.26 8.23
C LEU A 158 -8.17 8.28 8.25
N GLN A 159 -7.42 8.43 7.16
CA GLN A 159 -6.34 9.42 7.06
C GLN A 159 -6.88 10.86 7.19
N ILE A 160 -8.02 11.16 6.57
CA ILE A 160 -8.64 12.49 6.68
C ILE A 160 -9.12 12.73 8.11
N LEU A 161 -9.74 11.74 8.75
CA LEU A 161 -10.20 11.84 10.13
C LEU A 161 -9.03 12.06 11.10
N GLU A 162 -7.92 11.35 10.93
CA GLU A 162 -6.70 11.55 11.71
C GLU A 162 -6.17 12.99 11.56
N LYS A 163 -6.07 13.51 10.33
CA LYS A 163 -5.67 14.90 10.08
C LYS A 163 -6.62 15.91 10.72
N VAL A 164 -7.93 15.67 10.65
CA VAL A 164 -8.94 16.54 11.29
C VAL A 164 -8.76 16.55 12.80
N GLU A 165 -8.49 15.39 13.40
CA GLU A 165 -8.24 15.26 14.84
C GLU A 165 -6.94 15.96 15.24
N GLU A 166 -5.86 15.82 14.47
CA GLU A 166 -4.61 16.57 14.68
C GLU A 166 -4.81 18.09 14.58
N PHE A 167 -5.65 18.55 13.65
CA PHE A 167 -6.00 19.97 13.59
C PHE A 167 -6.82 20.37 14.81
N ARG A 168 -7.81 19.58 15.22
CA ARG A 168 -8.64 19.83 16.42
C ARG A 168 -7.77 20.01 17.66
N ILE A 169 -6.84 19.08 17.92
CA ILE A 169 -5.92 19.14 19.06
C ILE A 169 -5.06 20.41 18.98
N ARG A 170 -4.49 20.73 17.82
CA ARG A 170 -3.70 21.97 17.64
C ARG A 170 -4.54 23.23 17.87
N TYR A 171 -5.79 23.25 17.45
CA TYR A 171 -6.69 24.38 17.72
C TYR A 171 -6.99 24.52 19.20
N GLU A 172 -7.23 23.42 19.91
CA GLU A 172 -7.45 23.42 21.37
C GLU A 172 -6.19 23.90 22.13
N ASP A 173 -5.00 23.49 21.68
CA ASP A 173 -3.73 23.96 22.23
C ASP A 173 -3.53 25.47 22.01
N GLU A 174 -3.82 25.99 20.81
CA GLU A 174 -3.71 27.43 20.54
C GLU A 174 -4.77 28.24 21.30
N LEU A 175 -5.97 27.69 21.50
CA LEU A 175 -6.98 28.30 22.36
C LEU A 175 -6.51 28.37 23.83
N SER A 176 -5.95 27.29 24.37
CA SER A 176 -5.44 27.28 25.75
C SER A 176 -4.29 28.29 25.96
N LYS A 177 -3.32 28.32 25.03
CA LYS A 177 -2.23 29.31 25.03
C LYS A 177 -2.76 30.74 24.96
N ARG A 178 -3.76 30.98 24.11
CA ARG A 178 -4.42 32.30 24.01
C ARG A 178 -5.05 32.67 25.35
N THR A 179 -5.76 31.75 26.01
CA THR A 179 -6.38 32.03 27.31
C THR A 179 -5.34 32.31 28.40
N ASP A 180 -4.20 31.64 28.39
CA ASP A 180 -3.10 31.90 29.32
C ASP A 180 -2.46 33.29 29.08
N LEU A 181 -2.27 33.66 27.82
CA LEU A 181 -1.78 34.99 27.44
C LEU A 181 -2.80 36.10 27.79
N GLU A 182 -4.08 35.85 27.61
CA GLU A 182 -5.14 36.78 28.03
C GLU A 182 -5.18 36.93 29.55
N PHE A 183 -5.02 35.83 30.30
CA PHE A 183 -4.95 35.86 31.75
C PHE A 183 -3.75 36.68 32.25
N THR A 184 -2.55 36.42 31.71
CA THR A 184 -1.34 37.18 32.06
C THR A 184 -1.44 38.65 31.66
N PHE A 185 -2.04 38.96 30.50
CA PHE A 185 -2.31 40.33 30.08
C PHE A 185 -3.24 41.06 31.06
N VAL A 186 -4.34 40.42 31.49
CA VAL A 186 -5.26 40.99 32.48
C VAL A 186 -4.54 41.22 33.82
N GLN A 187 -3.66 40.31 34.24
CA GLN A 187 -2.88 40.47 35.45
C GLN A 187 -1.91 41.66 35.35
N LEU A 188 -1.13 41.73 34.27
CA LEU A 188 -0.21 42.86 34.01
C LEU A 188 -0.94 44.20 33.93
N LYS A 189 -2.16 44.21 33.39
CA LYS A 189 -2.99 45.41 33.36
C LYS A 189 -3.38 45.86 34.78
N LYS A 190 -3.78 44.93 35.65
CA LYS A 190 -4.06 45.24 37.06
C LYS A 190 -2.81 45.78 37.76
N ASP A 191 -1.66 45.16 37.54
CA ASP A 191 -0.38 45.59 38.14
C ASP A 191 0.06 46.97 37.62
N LEU A 192 -0.22 47.28 36.35
CA LEU A 192 0.00 48.61 35.79
C LEU A 192 -0.93 49.65 36.43
N ASP A 193 -2.20 49.31 36.62
CA ASP A 193 -3.19 50.19 37.25
C ASP A 193 -2.79 50.47 38.72
N THR A 194 -2.32 49.47 39.48
CA THR A 194 -1.85 49.66 40.87
C THR A 194 -0.60 50.53 40.93
N GLU A 195 0.38 50.32 40.04
CA GLU A 195 1.58 51.17 39.96
C GLU A 195 1.25 52.60 39.51
N CYS A 196 0.26 52.77 38.62
CA CYS A 196 -0.21 54.10 38.22
C CYS A 196 -0.84 54.84 39.40
N LEU A 197 -1.68 54.17 40.21
CA LEU A 197 -2.23 54.74 41.44
C LEU A 197 -1.12 55.13 42.41
N ARG A 198 -0.17 54.23 42.69
CA ARG A 198 0.97 54.49 43.57
C ARG A 198 1.82 55.67 43.09
N ARG A 199 2.06 55.79 41.78
CA ARG A 199 2.73 56.95 41.18
C ARG A 199 1.96 58.23 41.45
N THR A 200 0.65 58.25 41.19
CA THR A 200 -0.17 59.46 41.43
C THR A 200 -0.20 59.87 42.90
N GLU A 201 -0.21 58.92 43.84
CA GLU A 201 -0.10 59.21 45.28
C GLU A 201 1.27 59.80 45.66
N LEU A 202 2.35 59.32 45.05
CA LEU A 202 3.68 59.91 45.28
C LEU A 202 3.81 61.29 44.66
N GLU A 203 3.23 61.52 43.48
CA GLU A 203 3.20 62.83 42.84
C GLU A 203 2.43 63.86 43.68
N THR A 204 1.31 63.47 44.31
CA THR A 204 0.55 64.37 45.19
C THR A 204 1.33 64.68 46.49
N LYS A 205 1.97 63.69 47.10
CA LYS A 205 2.87 63.90 48.25
C LYS A 205 4.05 64.80 47.90
N LEU A 206 4.66 64.61 46.74
CA LEU A 206 5.76 65.44 46.25
C LEU A 206 5.31 66.89 46.04
N LYS A 207 4.16 67.11 45.41
CA LYS A 207 3.56 68.45 45.27
C LYS A 207 3.25 69.09 46.63
N GLY A 208 2.74 68.32 47.60
CA GLY A 208 2.50 68.80 48.96
C GLY A 208 3.77 69.19 49.71
N LEU A 209 4.85 68.43 49.55
CA LEU A 209 6.16 68.79 50.11
C LEU A 209 6.76 70.01 49.43
N GLN A 210 6.61 70.14 48.11
CA GLN A 210 7.06 71.33 47.37
C GLN A 210 6.35 72.60 47.86
N SER A 211 5.03 72.58 48.00
CA SER A 211 4.29 73.73 48.52
C SER A 211 4.64 74.05 49.98
N PHE A 212 4.92 73.04 50.80
CA PHE A 212 5.41 73.26 52.16
C PHE A 212 6.79 73.93 52.19
N VAL A 213 7.71 73.52 51.33
CA VAL A 213 9.04 74.15 51.21
C VAL A 213 8.91 75.59 50.74
N GLU A 214 8.03 75.88 49.78
CA GLU A 214 7.75 77.24 49.31
C GLU A 214 7.18 78.11 50.43
N LEU A 215 6.24 77.58 51.22
CA LEU A 215 5.70 78.26 52.39
C LEU A 215 6.79 78.59 53.41
N MET A 216 7.62 77.62 53.79
CA MET A 216 8.72 77.83 54.75
C MET A 216 9.71 78.88 54.25
N LYS A 217 10.07 78.85 52.96
CA LYS A 217 10.91 79.90 52.35
C LYS A 217 10.26 81.27 52.48
N SER A 218 8.98 81.40 52.18
CA SER A 218 8.26 82.68 52.29
C SER A 218 8.19 83.20 53.74
N ILE A 219 8.03 82.32 54.73
CA ILE A 219 8.05 82.66 56.15
C ILE A 219 9.43 83.17 56.55
N TYR A 220 10.49 82.42 56.22
CA TYR A 220 11.86 82.84 56.56
C TYR A 220 12.27 84.15 55.87
N GLU A 221 11.86 84.36 54.62
CA GLU A 221 12.08 85.64 53.95
C GLU A 221 11.37 86.81 54.65
N GLN A 222 10.20 86.57 55.25
CA GLN A 222 9.47 87.58 56.00
C GLN A 222 10.10 87.83 57.38
N GLU A 223 10.43 86.78 58.12
CA GLU A 223 11.13 86.89 59.40
C GLU A 223 12.47 87.62 59.26
N LEU A 224 13.24 87.34 58.19
CA LEU A 224 14.49 88.05 57.92
C LEU A 224 14.26 89.54 57.67
N LYS A 225 13.16 89.93 57.00
CA LYS A 225 12.79 91.34 56.81
C LYS A 225 12.42 91.99 58.14
N ASP A 226 11.67 91.30 58.99
CA ASP A 226 11.23 91.80 60.29
C ASP A 226 12.43 91.95 61.26
N LEU A 227 13.32 90.95 61.32
CA LEU A 227 14.59 91.02 62.07
C LEU A 227 15.49 92.14 61.57
N ALA A 228 15.62 92.31 60.24
CA ALA A 228 16.38 93.42 59.67
C ALA A 228 15.77 94.79 59.99
N ALA A 229 14.46 94.88 60.23
CA ALA A 229 13.80 96.09 60.73
C ALA A 229 14.05 96.28 62.23
N GLN A 230 13.94 95.22 63.03
CA GLN A 230 14.13 95.28 64.49
C GLN A 230 15.58 95.61 64.89
N VAL A 231 16.58 95.10 64.16
CA VAL A 231 18.00 95.47 64.37
C VAL A 231 18.26 96.96 64.11
N LYS A 232 17.45 97.62 63.27
CA LYS A 232 17.52 99.07 63.07
C LYS A 232 16.86 99.86 64.19
N ASP A 233 15.90 99.27 64.91
CA ASP A 233 15.15 99.92 66.00
C ASP A 233 15.77 99.73 67.40
N VAL A 234 16.59 98.70 67.62
CA VAL A 234 17.11 98.32 68.96
C VAL A 234 18.55 98.82 69.24
N SER A 235 19.09 99.75 68.44
CA SER A 235 20.36 100.42 68.80
C SER A 235 20.13 101.49 69.89
N VAL A 236 19.69 101.08 71.08
CA VAL A 236 19.61 101.93 72.27
C VAL A 236 20.26 101.19 73.45
N THR A 237 21.46 101.64 73.79
CA THR A 237 22.22 101.23 74.97
C THR A 237 21.47 101.63 76.24
N VAL A 238 21.05 100.65 77.04
CA VAL A 238 20.57 100.86 78.40
C VAL A 238 21.43 100.02 79.35
N GLY A 239 22.34 100.69 80.04
CA GLY A 239 22.94 100.17 81.26
C GLY A 239 21.97 100.38 82.40
N MET A 240 21.72 99.35 83.20
CA MET A 240 21.07 99.53 84.49
C MET A 240 21.65 98.57 85.52
N ASP A 241 22.29 99.19 86.52
CA ASP A 241 22.75 98.60 87.76
C ASP A 241 21.57 98.32 88.70
N GLY A 242 21.68 97.30 89.56
CA GLY A 242 20.66 96.99 90.55
C GLY A 242 21.05 95.83 91.45
N HIS A 243 21.81 96.14 92.50
CA HIS A 243 22.20 95.19 93.55
C HIS A 243 20.99 94.65 94.33
N CYS A 244 20.81 93.33 94.30
CA CYS A 244 20.06 92.59 95.31
C CYS A 244 20.97 91.50 95.85
N HIS A 245 21.25 91.55 97.16
CA HIS A 245 21.99 90.49 97.85
C HIS A 245 21.07 89.26 98.03
N ILE A 246 20.95 88.51 96.95
CA ILE A 246 20.54 87.11 96.90
C ILE A 246 21.85 86.31 97.09
N ASP A 247 21.81 85.14 97.74
CA ASP A 247 22.98 84.25 97.73
C ASP A 247 23.19 83.70 96.31
N LEU A 248 23.83 84.54 95.52
CA LEU A 248 24.12 84.32 94.12
C LEU A 248 25.07 83.15 93.96
N SER A 249 25.89 82.82 94.97
CA SER A 249 26.89 81.77 94.86
C SER A 249 26.25 80.39 94.76
N GLY A 250 25.35 80.02 95.68
CA GLY A 250 24.66 78.73 95.67
C GLY A 250 23.70 78.56 94.49
N ILE A 251 22.93 79.59 94.16
CA ILE A 251 22.03 79.55 92.99
C ILE A 251 22.82 79.47 91.69
N VAL A 252 23.94 80.19 91.56
CA VAL A 252 24.79 80.10 90.37
C VAL A 252 25.47 78.74 90.27
N GLU A 253 25.90 78.13 91.38
CA GLU A 253 26.45 76.77 91.38
C GLU A 253 25.40 75.71 91.02
N GLU A 254 24.19 75.79 91.55
CA GLU A 254 23.11 74.85 91.21
C GLU A 254 22.62 75.02 89.77
N VAL A 255 22.49 76.28 89.29
CA VAL A 255 22.18 76.57 87.89
C VAL A 255 23.30 76.06 86.98
N LYS A 256 24.58 76.27 87.34
CA LYS A 256 25.72 75.70 86.59
C LYS A 256 25.65 74.18 86.54
N ALA A 257 25.42 73.51 87.66
CA ALA A 257 25.30 72.05 87.72
C ALA A 257 24.13 71.53 86.86
N GLN A 258 22.99 72.24 86.84
CA GLN A 258 21.88 71.90 85.95
C GLN A 258 22.22 72.13 84.47
N TYR A 259 22.91 73.22 84.13
CA TYR A 259 23.37 73.47 82.76
C TYR A 259 24.39 72.43 82.30
N ASP A 260 25.34 72.06 83.15
CA ASP A 260 26.34 71.03 82.85
C ASP A 260 25.67 69.66 82.66
N ALA A 261 24.68 69.32 83.48
CA ALA A 261 23.90 68.09 83.32
C ALA A 261 23.04 68.10 82.04
N ILE A 262 22.44 69.24 81.67
CA ILE A 262 21.69 69.39 80.41
C ILE A 262 22.64 69.30 79.21
N ALA A 263 23.81 69.93 79.28
CA ALA A 263 24.82 69.90 78.23
C ALA A 263 25.37 68.48 78.03
N ALA A 264 25.62 67.74 79.13
CA ALA A 264 26.04 66.35 79.07
C ALA A 264 24.97 65.44 78.44
N ARG A 265 23.71 65.57 78.87
CA ARG A 265 22.59 64.82 78.27
C ARG A 265 22.39 65.16 76.80
N SER A 266 22.45 66.45 76.44
CA SER A 266 22.31 66.89 75.05
C SER A 266 23.44 66.36 74.16
N LEU A 267 24.68 66.29 74.68
CA LEU A 267 25.80 65.67 73.97
C LEU A 267 25.57 64.17 73.77
N GLU A 268 25.14 63.46 74.81
CA GLU A 268 24.86 62.01 74.74
C GLU A 268 23.71 61.70 73.76
N GLU A 269 22.62 62.47 73.82
CA GLU A 269 21.49 62.37 72.88
C GLU A 269 21.93 62.68 71.44
N ALA A 270 22.75 63.71 71.22
CA ALA A 270 23.29 64.03 69.90
C ALA A 270 24.22 62.93 69.36
N GLN A 271 25.05 62.34 70.22
CA GLN A 271 25.90 61.20 69.87
C GLN A 271 25.07 59.95 69.57
N ALA A 272 24.07 59.63 70.39
CA ALA A 272 23.16 58.50 70.18
C ALA A 272 22.37 58.66 68.87
N TYR A 273 21.85 59.86 68.61
CA TYR A 273 21.17 60.20 67.35
C TYR A 273 22.10 60.03 66.14
N SER A 274 23.34 60.54 66.23
CA SER A 274 24.32 60.41 65.15
C SER A 274 24.71 58.95 64.89
N ARG A 275 24.89 58.15 65.95
CA ARG A 275 25.15 56.70 65.83
C ARG A 275 23.99 55.97 65.17
N SER A 276 22.76 56.20 65.64
CA SER A 276 21.55 55.61 65.06
C SER A 276 21.39 55.96 63.57
N GLN A 277 21.63 57.21 63.19
CA GLN A 277 21.63 57.64 61.78
C GLN A 277 22.70 56.94 60.93
N LEU A 278 23.89 56.69 61.47
CA LEU A 278 24.94 55.95 60.77
C LEU A 278 24.57 54.48 60.59
N GLU A 279 24.01 53.85 61.63
CA GLU A 279 23.55 52.47 61.58
C GLU A 279 22.39 52.30 60.58
N GLU A 280 21.41 53.20 60.59
CA GLU A 280 20.29 53.18 59.64
C GLU A 280 20.78 53.37 58.20
N ARG A 281 21.71 54.30 57.95
CA ARG A 281 22.30 54.49 56.62
C ARG A 281 23.12 53.28 56.18
N ALA A 282 23.86 52.65 57.10
CA ALA A 282 24.61 51.43 56.81
C ALA A 282 23.68 50.26 56.47
N ALA A 283 22.59 50.09 57.23
CA ALA A 283 21.56 49.07 56.96
C ALA A 283 20.91 49.27 55.58
N ARG A 284 20.46 50.51 55.28
CA ARG A 284 19.90 50.85 53.96
C ARG A 284 20.90 50.60 52.83
N SER A 285 22.17 50.96 53.02
CA SER A 285 23.23 50.69 52.03
C SER A 285 23.44 49.19 51.80
N ALA A 286 23.35 48.37 52.85
CA ALA A 286 23.45 46.92 52.73
C ALA A 286 22.24 46.33 51.99
N GLU A 287 21.03 46.80 52.28
CA GLU A 287 19.80 46.40 51.58
C GLU A 287 19.86 46.75 50.09
N PHE A 288 20.28 47.97 49.74
CA PHE A 288 20.49 48.36 48.35
C PHE A 288 21.58 47.53 47.67
N GLY A 289 22.68 47.22 48.37
CA GLY A 289 23.72 46.32 47.89
C GLY A 289 23.18 44.93 47.57
N ASN A 290 22.38 44.36 48.48
CA ASN A 290 21.76 43.04 48.31
C ASN A 290 20.73 43.03 47.16
N SER A 291 19.90 44.08 47.05
CA SER A 291 18.94 44.24 45.95
C SER A 291 19.65 44.33 44.60
N LEU A 292 20.75 45.09 44.52
CA LEU A 292 21.55 45.21 43.31
C LEU A 292 22.22 43.88 42.93
N GLN A 293 22.72 43.12 43.91
CA GLN A 293 23.27 41.78 43.66
C GLN A 293 22.21 40.80 43.19
N SER A 294 21.01 40.82 43.79
CA SER A 294 19.87 39.99 43.36
C SER A 294 19.46 40.31 41.92
N SER A 295 19.32 41.59 41.58
CA SER A 295 19.02 42.01 40.21
C SER A 295 20.13 41.62 39.24
N ARG A 296 21.40 41.71 39.64
CA ARG A 296 22.54 41.23 38.82
C ARG A 296 22.48 39.72 38.57
N SER A 297 22.16 38.91 39.58
CA SER A 297 21.98 37.46 39.39
C SER A 297 20.82 37.15 38.47
N GLU A 298 19.69 37.84 38.61
CA GLU A 298 18.53 37.65 37.73
C GLU A 298 18.85 38.01 36.28
N ILE A 299 19.57 39.10 36.05
CA ILE A 299 20.07 39.48 34.72
C ILE A 299 20.99 38.39 34.15
N ALA A 300 21.85 37.79 34.97
CA ALA A 300 22.73 36.70 34.52
C ALA A 300 21.92 35.44 34.14
N ASP A 301 20.93 35.05 34.96
CA ASP A 301 20.07 33.90 34.71
C ASP A 301 19.22 34.08 33.45
N LEU A 302 18.66 35.28 33.26
CA LEU A 302 17.94 35.64 32.04
C LEU A 302 18.85 35.58 30.82
N ASN A 303 20.10 36.05 30.92
CA ASN A 303 21.06 35.94 29.83
C ASN A 303 21.37 34.47 29.47
N VAL A 304 21.56 33.59 30.47
CA VAL A 304 21.74 32.15 30.23
C VAL A 304 20.52 31.55 29.54
N ARG A 305 19.31 31.90 29.99
CA ARG A 305 18.05 31.44 29.39
C ARG A 305 17.90 31.94 27.94
N ILE A 306 18.25 33.20 27.66
CA ILE A 306 18.27 33.76 26.31
C ILE A 306 19.24 32.97 25.41
N GLN A 307 20.45 32.65 25.88
CA GLN A 307 21.41 31.88 25.09
C GLN A 307 20.92 30.45 24.84
N LYS A 308 20.31 29.80 25.83
CA LYS A 308 19.68 28.49 25.67
C LYS A 308 18.58 28.53 24.60
N LEU A 309 17.66 29.49 24.68
CA LEU A 309 16.59 29.66 23.69
C LEU A 309 17.15 29.94 22.29
N ARG A 310 18.19 30.79 22.17
CA ARG A 310 18.87 31.03 20.88
C ARG A 310 19.46 29.75 20.29
N SER A 311 20.12 28.92 21.11
CA SER A 311 20.67 27.65 20.65
C SER A 311 19.58 26.67 20.18
N GLN A 312 18.45 26.62 20.89
CA GLN A 312 17.29 25.80 20.51
C GLN A 312 16.67 26.29 19.20
N ILE A 313 16.51 27.60 19.02
CA ILE A 313 16.03 28.19 17.77
C ILE A 313 16.95 27.80 16.61
N LEU A 314 18.27 27.91 16.76
CA LEU A 314 19.23 27.53 15.72
C LEU A 314 19.16 26.02 15.41
N SER A 315 19.05 25.17 16.43
CA SER A 315 18.92 23.72 16.27
C SER A 315 17.64 23.34 15.53
N ILE A 316 16.50 23.93 15.91
CA ILE A 316 15.20 23.69 15.26
C ILE A 316 15.23 24.18 13.81
N LYS A 317 15.77 25.38 13.55
CA LYS A 317 15.95 25.89 12.18
C LYS A 317 16.79 24.94 11.33
N SER A 318 17.90 24.41 11.86
CA SER A 318 18.71 23.41 11.15
C SER A 318 17.92 22.13 10.89
N HIS A 319 17.08 21.69 11.82
CA HIS A 319 16.23 20.51 11.63
C HIS A 319 15.15 20.74 10.56
N CYS A 320 14.49 21.89 10.56
CA CYS A 320 13.54 22.28 9.52
C CYS A 320 14.18 22.26 8.13
N LEU A 321 15.36 22.88 7.97
CA LEU A 321 16.09 22.88 6.69
C LEU A 321 16.42 21.46 6.20
N LYS A 322 16.84 20.57 7.12
CA LYS A 322 17.11 19.16 6.78
C LYS A 322 15.84 18.42 6.36
N LEU A 323 14.72 18.67 7.04
CA LEU A 323 13.44 18.07 6.66
C LEU A 323 12.95 18.60 5.32
N GLU A 324 13.10 19.90 5.04
CA GLU A 324 12.78 20.51 3.74
C GLU A 324 13.63 19.91 2.61
N GLU A 325 14.93 19.70 2.84
CA GLU A 325 15.81 19.03 1.88
C GLU A 325 15.38 17.57 1.64
N ASN A 326 15.08 16.83 2.71
CA ASN A 326 14.58 15.45 2.59
C ASN A 326 13.25 15.38 1.82
N ILE A 327 12.32 16.30 2.08
CA ILE A 327 11.04 16.39 1.35
C ILE A 327 11.31 16.63 -0.13
N LYS A 328 12.16 17.60 -0.50
CA LYS A 328 12.51 17.86 -1.89
C LYS A 328 13.12 16.65 -2.58
N THR A 329 14.06 15.96 -1.92
CA THR A 329 14.66 14.75 -2.51
C THR A 329 13.65 13.61 -2.68
N ALA A 330 12.71 13.45 -1.75
CA ALA A 330 11.64 12.46 -1.85
C ALA A 330 10.63 12.81 -2.95
N GLU A 331 10.29 14.09 -3.10
CA GLU A 331 9.45 14.59 -4.20
C GLU A 331 10.11 14.37 -5.56
N GLU A 332 11.40 14.69 -5.71
CA GLU A 332 12.17 14.45 -6.94
C GLU A 332 12.23 12.95 -7.28
N GLN A 333 12.49 12.09 -6.30
CA GLN A 333 12.48 10.64 -6.49
C GLN A 333 11.10 10.11 -6.87
N GLY A 334 10.04 10.63 -6.23
CA GLY A 334 8.65 10.28 -6.53
C GLY A 334 8.25 10.69 -7.94
N GLU A 335 8.63 11.89 -8.38
CA GLU A 335 8.36 12.39 -9.73
C GLU A 335 9.09 11.56 -10.79
N LEU A 336 10.36 11.19 -10.56
CA LEU A 336 11.09 10.29 -11.46
C LEU A 336 10.43 8.91 -11.58
N ALA A 337 10.01 8.31 -10.47
CA ALA A 337 9.32 7.03 -10.47
C ALA A 337 7.97 7.11 -11.20
N PHE A 338 7.26 8.23 -11.04
CA PHE A 338 6.00 8.49 -11.74
C PHE A 338 6.20 8.68 -13.25
N GLN A 339 7.23 9.40 -13.67
CA GLN A 339 7.59 9.56 -15.08
C GLN A 339 7.98 8.23 -15.73
N ASP A 340 8.75 7.38 -15.04
CA ASP A 340 9.08 6.03 -15.50
C ASP A 340 7.83 5.14 -15.65
N ALA A 341 6.94 5.15 -14.65
CA ALA A 341 5.67 4.42 -14.73
C ALA A 341 4.80 4.90 -15.90
N LYS A 342 4.70 6.22 -16.11
CA LYS A 342 4.00 6.81 -17.27
C LYS A 342 4.62 6.39 -18.60
N ALA A 343 5.94 6.40 -18.70
CA ALA A 343 6.66 5.97 -19.90
C ALA A 343 6.39 4.50 -20.21
N LYS A 344 6.43 3.62 -19.20
CA LYS A 344 6.09 2.19 -19.33
C LYS A 344 4.64 1.98 -19.76
N LEU A 345 3.71 2.75 -19.20
CA LEU A 345 2.31 2.70 -19.60
C LEU A 345 2.14 3.09 -21.08
N ALA A 346 2.76 4.18 -21.51
CA ALA A 346 2.72 4.61 -22.91
C ALA A 346 3.33 3.57 -23.87
N GLN A 347 4.43 2.91 -23.47
CA GLN A 347 5.03 1.81 -24.23
C GLN A 347 4.09 0.62 -24.36
N LEU A 348 3.43 0.21 -23.27
CA LEU A 348 2.47 -0.88 -23.28
C LEU A 348 1.22 -0.56 -24.11
N GLU A 349 0.72 0.67 -24.04
CA GLU A 349 -0.38 1.13 -24.89
C GLU A 349 0.00 1.10 -26.36
N ALA A 350 1.19 1.56 -26.73
CA ALA A 350 1.70 1.50 -28.09
C ALA A 350 1.82 0.04 -28.59
N ALA A 351 2.39 -0.85 -27.78
CA ALA A 351 2.50 -2.27 -28.10
C ALA A 351 1.12 -2.93 -28.27
N LEU A 352 0.15 -2.58 -27.43
CA LEU A 352 -1.23 -3.06 -27.53
C LEU A 352 -1.92 -2.58 -28.81
N GLN A 353 -1.72 -1.32 -29.20
CA GLN A 353 -2.25 -0.80 -30.47
C GLN A 353 -1.61 -1.48 -31.67
N GLN A 354 -0.30 -1.72 -31.64
CA GLN A 354 0.41 -2.46 -32.67
C GLN A 354 -0.12 -3.90 -32.79
N ALA A 355 -0.28 -4.62 -31.67
CA ALA A 355 -0.85 -5.97 -31.67
C ALA A 355 -2.28 -6.01 -32.24
N LYS A 356 -3.11 -5.01 -31.96
CA LYS A 356 -4.44 -4.87 -32.57
C LYS A 356 -4.37 -4.69 -34.08
N GLN A 357 -3.44 -3.87 -34.57
CA GLN A 357 -3.23 -3.66 -36.00
C GLN A 357 -2.73 -4.94 -36.69
N ASP A 358 -1.81 -5.66 -36.05
CA ASP A 358 -1.30 -6.94 -36.54
C ASP A 358 -2.40 -8.00 -36.62
N MET A 359 -3.25 -8.10 -35.59
CA MET A 359 -4.43 -8.98 -35.62
C MET A 359 -5.38 -8.62 -36.77
N ALA A 360 -5.68 -7.32 -36.95
CA ALA A 360 -6.52 -6.85 -38.04
C ALA A 360 -5.90 -7.12 -39.43
N ARG A 361 -4.56 -7.13 -39.55
CA ARG A 361 -3.85 -7.53 -40.77
C ARG A 361 -3.96 -9.03 -41.01
N GLN A 362 -3.70 -9.87 -40.00
CA GLN A 362 -3.80 -11.33 -40.12
C GLN A 362 -5.22 -11.78 -40.51
N LEU A 363 -6.27 -11.13 -39.98
CA LEU A 363 -7.64 -11.43 -40.36
C LEU A 363 -7.91 -11.12 -41.85
N ARG A 364 -7.34 -10.05 -42.39
CA ARG A 364 -7.44 -9.71 -43.82
C ARG A 364 -6.72 -10.74 -44.69
N GLU A 365 -5.47 -11.06 -44.34
CA GLU A 365 -4.67 -12.07 -45.05
C GLU A 365 -5.35 -13.45 -45.02
N TYR A 366 -5.95 -13.84 -43.89
CA TYR A 366 -6.72 -15.07 -43.77
C TYR A 366 -7.96 -15.07 -44.66
N GLN A 367 -8.70 -13.96 -44.72
CA GLN A 367 -9.86 -13.83 -45.61
C GLN A 367 -9.46 -13.92 -47.09
N GLU A 368 -8.35 -13.28 -47.48
CA GLU A 368 -7.80 -13.37 -48.84
C GLU A 368 -7.42 -14.81 -49.19
N LEU A 369 -6.74 -15.51 -48.28
CA LEU A 369 -6.37 -16.91 -48.46
C LEU A 369 -7.61 -17.83 -48.57
N MET A 370 -8.63 -17.59 -47.75
CA MET A 370 -9.91 -18.29 -47.83
C MET A 370 -10.57 -18.09 -49.20
N ASN A 371 -10.58 -16.85 -49.70
CA ASN A 371 -11.14 -16.54 -51.02
C ASN A 371 -10.40 -17.29 -52.14
N VAL A 372 -9.06 -17.36 -52.08
CA VAL A 372 -8.25 -18.15 -53.03
C VAL A 372 -8.58 -19.63 -52.91
N LYS A 373 -8.71 -20.17 -51.69
CA LYS A 373 -9.07 -21.58 -51.46
C LYS A 373 -10.43 -21.91 -52.07
N LEU A 374 -11.43 -21.05 -51.88
CA LEU A 374 -12.76 -21.23 -52.48
C LEU A 374 -12.72 -21.18 -54.01
N ALA A 375 -11.92 -20.28 -54.59
CA ALA A 375 -11.72 -20.25 -56.04
C ALA A 375 -11.09 -21.55 -56.56
N LEU A 376 -10.07 -22.06 -55.88
CA LEU A 376 -9.44 -23.33 -56.21
C LEU A 376 -10.39 -24.53 -56.05
N ASP A 377 -11.25 -24.56 -55.03
CA ASP A 377 -12.26 -25.61 -54.89
C ASP A 377 -13.24 -25.62 -56.07
N VAL A 378 -13.64 -24.43 -56.54
CA VAL A 378 -14.49 -24.27 -57.72
C VAL A 378 -13.76 -24.80 -58.95
N GLU A 379 -12.51 -24.42 -59.16
CA GLU A 379 -11.68 -24.93 -60.26
C GLU A 379 -11.55 -26.46 -60.22
N ILE A 380 -11.21 -27.05 -59.07
CA ILE A 380 -11.13 -28.51 -58.89
C ILE A 380 -12.47 -29.18 -59.21
N ALA A 381 -13.59 -28.61 -58.74
CA ALA A 381 -14.92 -29.13 -59.05
C ALA A 381 -15.23 -29.05 -60.55
N THR A 382 -14.79 -27.98 -61.23
CA THR A 382 -14.93 -27.89 -62.70
C THR A 382 -14.06 -28.91 -63.44
N TYR A 383 -12.80 -29.09 -63.03
CA TYR A 383 -11.91 -30.10 -63.60
C TYR A 383 -12.45 -31.52 -63.38
N ARG A 384 -12.96 -31.84 -62.20
CA ARG A 384 -13.62 -33.13 -61.92
C ARG A 384 -14.80 -33.39 -62.86
N LYS A 385 -15.70 -32.42 -63.05
CA LYS A 385 -16.84 -32.55 -63.98
C LYS A 385 -16.42 -32.76 -65.43
N LEU A 386 -15.33 -32.10 -65.86
CA LEU A 386 -14.77 -32.29 -67.21
C LEU A 386 -14.27 -33.73 -67.39
N VAL A 387 -13.52 -34.25 -66.41
CA VAL A 387 -13.02 -35.62 -66.42
C VAL A 387 -14.16 -36.63 -66.36
N GLU A 388 -15.13 -36.48 -65.45
CA GLU A 388 -16.32 -37.32 -65.37
C GLU A 388 -17.12 -37.31 -66.69
N GLY A 389 -17.18 -36.16 -67.38
CA GLY A 389 -17.82 -36.04 -68.70
C GLY A 389 -17.05 -36.73 -69.84
N GLU A 390 -15.73 -36.81 -69.75
CA GLU A 390 -14.89 -37.58 -70.68
C GLU A 390 -14.96 -39.09 -70.39
N GLU A 391 -14.95 -39.52 -69.13
CA GLU A 391 -15.17 -40.91 -68.72
C GLU A 391 -16.56 -41.40 -69.18
N SER A 392 -17.59 -40.56 -69.03
CA SER A 392 -18.94 -40.83 -69.55
C SER A 392 -19.00 -40.97 -71.09
N ARG A 393 -18.06 -40.36 -71.82
CA ARG A 393 -17.92 -40.50 -73.29
C ARG A 393 -17.16 -41.76 -73.68
N MET A 394 -16.30 -42.28 -72.81
CA MET A 394 -15.52 -43.49 -73.03
C MET A 394 -16.30 -44.76 -72.66
N ASP A 395 -17.17 -44.69 -71.64
CA ASP A 395 -18.00 -45.82 -71.16
C ASP A 395 -19.36 -45.97 -71.87
N SER A 396 -19.67 -45.12 -72.87
CA SER A 396 -20.88 -45.24 -73.69
C SER A 396 -20.57 -44.98 -75.17
N PRO A 397 -21.02 -45.83 -76.11
CA PRO A 397 -20.79 -45.62 -77.53
C PRO A 397 -21.58 -44.40 -78.00
N SER A 398 -20.84 -43.34 -78.31
CA SER A 398 -21.18 -42.23 -79.22
C SER A 398 -22.66 -42.01 -79.54
N ALA A 399 -23.30 -41.08 -78.83
CA ALA A 399 -24.45 -40.35 -79.37
C ALA A 399 -24.36 -38.87 -78.96
N THR A 400 -24.20 -38.01 -79.96
CA THR A 400 -24.09 -36.55 -79.88
C THR A 400 -25.42 -35.86 -79.52
N PRO A 401 -25.37 -34.61 -79.00
CA PRO A 401 -26.43 -34.01 -78.18
C PRO A 401 -27.40 -33.11 -78.96
N VAL A 402 -28.62 -32.94 -78.44
CA VAL A 402 -29.57 -31.89 -78.86
C VAL A 402 -29.66 -30.84 -77.75
N SER A 403 -29.29 -29.60 -78.08
CA SER A 403 -29.46 -28.41 -77.24
C SER A 403 -30.93 -28.07 -77.03
N THR A 404 -31.33 -27.91 -75.77
CA THR A 404 -32.57 -27.21 -75.40
C THR A 404 -32.19 -25.93 -74.67
N VAL A 405 -32.39 -24.81 -75.35
CA VAL A 405 -32.33 -23.45 -74.79
C VAL A 405 -33.53 -23.27 -73.84
N GLN A 406 -33.27 -23.01 -72.56
CA GLN A 406 -34.30 -22.58 -71.63
C GLN A 406 -33.94 -21.20 -71.07
N SER A 407 -34.65 -20.21 -71.59
CA SER A 407 -34.69 -18.82 -71.16
C SER A 407 -35.19 -18.72 -69.71
N ARG A 408 -34.41 -18.07 -68.83
CA ARG A 408 -34.90 -17.56 -67.54
C ARG A 408 -34.62 -16.06 -67.41
N SER A 409 -35.65 -15.39 -66.91
CA SER A 409 -35.91 -13.97 -66.78
C SER A 409 -34.89 -13.18 -65.95
N ARG A 410 -34.61 -11.94 -66.40
CA ARG A 410 -33.98 -10.86 -65.61
C ARG A 410 -34.78 -10.61 -64.33
N THR A 411 -34.11 -10.65 -63.19
CA THR A 411 -34.55 -9.98 -61.95
C THR A 411 -33.52 -8.90 -61.64
N ALA A 412 -34.01 -7.69 -61.33
CA ALA A 412 -33.22 -6.48 -61.17
C ALA A 412 -32.23 -6.55 -59.97
N PRO A 413 -31.09 -5.83 -60.02
CA PRO A 413 -30.23 -5.69 -58.86
C PRO A 413 -30.75 -4.57 -57.94
N SER A 414 -31.01 -4.89 -56.67
CA SER A 414 -31.11 -3.88 -55.60
C SER A 414 -29.70 -3.44 -55.20
N LEU A 415 -29.39 -2.16 -55.38
CA LEU A 415 -28.18 -1.53 -54.87
C LEU A 415 -28.19 -1.48 -53.33
N PRO A 416 -27.04 -1.64 -52.66
CA PRO A 416 -26.89 -1.41 -51.23
C PRO A 416 -26.67 0.08 -50.93
N HIS A 417 -27.28 0.57 -49.85
CA HIS A 417 -26.86 1.81 -49.20
C HIS A 417 -25.65 1.52 -48.29
N PRO A 418 -24.53 2.26 -48.42
CA PRO A 418 -23.52 2.37 -47.38
C PRO A 418 -23.73 3.66 -46.56
N LEU A 419 -22.96 3.76 -45.47
CA LEU A 419 -22.79 4.88 -44.52
C LEU A 419 -23.72 4.79 -43.29
N CYS A 420 -23.26 4.97 -42.06
CA CYS A 420 -21.98 5.49 -41.59
C CYS A 420 -21.76 5.05 -40.15
N SER A 421 -20.49 4.86 -39.80
CA SER A 421 -19.99 4.81 -38.43
C SER A 421 -20.21 6.15 -37.71
N LEU A 422 -20.61 6.08 -36.44
CA LEU A 422 -20.10 6.84 -35.30
C LEU A 422 -20.43 6.06 -34.02
#